data_AF-A0A2E4WL57-F1
#
_entry.id   AF-A0A2E4WL57-F1
#
_cell.length_a   1.000
_cell.length_b   1.000
_cell.length_c   1.000
_cell.angle_alpha   90.00
_cell.angle_beta   90.00
_cell.angle_gamma   90.00
#
_symmetry.space_group_name_H-M   'P 1'
#
loop_
_entity.id
_entity.type
_entity.pdbx_description
1 polymer ?
#
loop_
_entity_poly.entity_id
_entity_poly.type
_entity_poly.pdbx_seq_one_letter_code
_entity_poly.pdbx_strand_id
1 'polypeptide(L)' 'TGQDVTECTGGLEKISENDLTNRYRTHCDPRLNANQAIELAFLIADELRNNEHGR' A
#
# COMPACT_ATOMS: atom_id res chain seq x y z
N THR A 1 -7.35 -7.82 1.04
CA THR A 1 -7.69 -8.25 2.42
C THR A 1 -7.50 -7.06 3.33
N GLY A 2 -8.50 -6.64 4.13
CA GLY A 2 -8.32 -5.58 5.14
C GLY A 2 -7.52 -6.01 6.37
N GLN A 3 -6.63 -7.00 6.21
CA GLN A 3 -5.83 -7.54 7.28
C GLN A 3 -4.63 -6.62 7.51
N ASP A 4 -4.35 -6.34 8.78
CA ASP A 4 -3.15 -5.63 9.21
C ASP A 4 -1.94 -6.56 9.06
N VAL A 5 -1.22 -6.41 7.94
CA VAL A 5 -0.03 -7.18 7.56
C VAL A 5 1.14 -6.24 7.30
N THR A 6 2.36 -6.76 7.46
CA THR A 6 3.60 -6.03 7.16
C THR A 6 4.36 -6.81 6.08
N GLU A 7 3.87 -6.73 4.84
CA GLU A 7 4.42 -7.50 3.72
C GLU A 7 5.14 -6.58 2.71
N CYS A 8 4.70 -5.33 2.55
CA CYS A 8 5.36 -4.31 1.71
C CYS A 8 5.99 -3.20 2.55
N THR A 9 7.19 -2.73 2.18
CA THR A 9 7.88 -1.61 2.83
C THR A 9 7.33 -0.25 2.38
N GLY A 10 7.59 0.79 3.17
CA GLY A 10 7.15 2.16 2.89
C GLY A 10 5.69 2.43 3.26
N GLY A 11 5.01 3.23 2.43
CA GLY A 11 3.70 3.81 2.72
C GLY A 11 3.72 4.84 3.87
N LEU A 12 2.55 5.36 4.23
CA LEU A 12 2.41 6.35 5.32
C LEU A 12 2.96 5.88 6.68
N GLU A 13 2.88 4.58 6.97
CA GLU A 13 3.38 3.99 8.21
C GLU A 13 4.90 3.77 8.22
N LYS A 14 5.59 4.01 7.10
CA LYS A 14 7.04 3.86 6.94
C LYS A 14 7.54 2.47 7.35
N ILE A 15 6.86 1.42 6.89
CA ILE A 15 7.24 0.03 7.17
C ILE A 15 8.68 -0.21 6.67
N SER A 16 9.56 -0.61 7.60
CA SER A 16 10.94 -0.97 7.30
C SER A 16 11.08 -2.46 7.02
N GLU A 17 12.24 -2.88 6.50
CA GLU A 17 12.53 -4.30 6.29
C GLU A 17 12.47 -5.10 7.60
N ASN A 18 12.85 -4.50 8.73
CA ASN A 18 12.79 -5.13 10.03
C ASN A 18 11.35 -5.46 10.46
N ASP A 19 10.39 -4.61 10.06
CA ASP A 19 8.98 -4.77 10.41
C ASP A 19 8.30 -5.90 9.64
N LEU A 20 8.90 -6.38 8.55
CA LEU A 20 8.35 -7.48 7.75
C LEU A 20 8.20 -8.76 8.59
N THR A 21 9.12 -8.99 9.52
CA THR A 21 9.09 -10.18 10.39
C THR A 21 7.89 -10.23 11.33
N ASN A 22 7.20 -9.10 11.56
CA ASN A 22 6.08 -9.03 12.51
C ASN A 22 4.83 -9.76 12.00
N ARG A 23 4.46 -9.58 10.72
CA ARG A 23 3.20 -10.09 10.16
C ARG A 23 3.27 -10.43 8.67
N TYR A 24 4.38 -11.01 8.20
CA TYR A 24 4.44 -11.60 6.87
C TYR A 24 3.63 -12.91 6.83
N ARG A 25 2.49 -12.93 6.12
CA ARG A 25 1.58 -14.10 6.11
C ARG A 25 1.36 -14.74 4.75
N THR A 26 1.94 -14.18 3.70
CA THR A 26 1.79 -14.69 2.34
C THR A 26 2.99 -15.56 1.95
N HIS A 27 2.74 -16.65 1.22
CA HIS A 27 3.81 -17.51 0.66
C HIS A 27 4.18 -17.18 -0.79
N CYS A 28 3.33 -16.41 -1.47
CA CYS A 28 3.58 -15.86 -2.81
C CYS A 28 4.18 -14.46 -2.66
N ASP A 29 3.62 -13.47 -3.36
CA ASP A 29 4.09 -12.10 -3.31
C ASP A 29 3.54 -11.32 -2.09
N PRO A 30 4.32 -10.37 -1.56
CA PRO A 30 3.88 -9.52 -0.47
C PRO A 30 2.68 -8.65 -0.86
N ARG A 31 1.69 -8.56 0.02
CA ARG A 31 0.46 -7.80 -0.19
C ARG A 31 0.52 -6.42 0.48
N LEU A 32 -0.16 -5.45 -0.13
CA LEU A 32 -0.45 -4.19 0.54
C LEU A 32 -1.36 -4.42 1.75
N ASN A 33 -1.05 -3.73 2.85
CA ASN A 33 -1.96 -3.63 3.98
C ASN A 33 -3.10 -2.64 3.70
N ALA A 34 -4.08 -2.54 4.61
CA ALA A 34 -5.26 -1.70 4.42
C ALA A 34 -4.91 -0.22 4.19
N ASN A 35 -3.94 0.31 4.96
CA ASN A 35 -3.55 1.71 4.87
C ASN A 35 -2.79 2.02 3.58
N GLN A 36 -1.88 1.13 3.16
CA GLN A 36 -1.20 1.23 1.87
C GLN A 36 -2.17 1.14 0.68
N ALA A 37 -3.19 0.29 0.77
CA ALA A 37 -4.21 0.17 -0.28
C ALA A 37 -5.08 1.43 -0.39
N ILE A 38 -5.45 2.04 0.74
CA ILE A 38 -6.21 3.30 0.77
C ILE A 38 -5.36 4.46 0.23
N GLU A 39 -4.10 4.54 0.63
CA GLU A 39 -3.14 5.51 0.11
C GLU A 39 -3.03 5.43 -1.42
N LEU A 40 -2.84 4.23 -1.97
CA LEU A 40 -2.79 4.00 -3.40
C LEU A 40 -4.10 4.42 -4.10
N ALA A 41 -5.26 4.16 -3.49
CA ALA A 41 -6.54 4.57 -4.05
C ALA A 41 -6.67 6.09 -4.18
N PHE A 42 -6.21 6.87 -3.19
CA PHE A 42 -6.18 8.33 -3.27
C PHE A 42 -5.19 8.82 -4.34
N LEU A 43 -3.99 8.24 -4.41
CA LEU A 43 -3.00 8.59 -5.45
C LEU A 43 -3.55 8.36 -6.87
N ILE A 44 -4.23 7.23 -7.09
CA ILE A 44 -4.86 6.93 -8.38
C ILE A 44 -6.00 7.93 -8.67
N ALA A 45 -6.83 8.25 -7.67
CA ALA A 45 -7.92 9.20 -7.86
C ALA A 45 -7.41 10.60 -8.24
N ASP A 46 -6.33 11.06 -7.60
CA ASP A 46 -5.68 12.33 -7.92
C ASP A 46 -5.06 12.31 -9.32
N GLU A 47 -4.40 11.21 -9.69
CA GLU A 47 -3.81 11.05 -11.02
C GLU A 47 -4.89 11.04 -12.12
N LEU A 48 -6.02 10.38 -11.90
CA LEU A 48 -7.16 10.40 -12.82
C LEU A 48 -7.73 11.82 -12.96
N ARG A 49 -7.93 12.54 -11.84
CA ARG A 49 -8.38 13.93 -11.87
C ARG A 49 -7.41 14.82 -12.65
N ASN A 50 -6.10 14.68 -12.46
CA ASN A 50 -5.10 15.47 -13.18
C ASN A 50 -5.14 15.18 -14.69
N ASN A 51 -5.29 13.91 -15.07
CA ASN A 51 -5.38 13.49 -16.47
C ASN A 51 -6.69 13.94 -17.14
N GLU A 52 -7.78 14.13 -16.39
CA GLU A 52 -9.04 14.72 -16.91
C GLU A 52 -8.92 16.22 -17.20
N HIS A 53 -8.12 16.98 -16.43
CA HIS A 53 -7.90 18.41 -16.66
C HIS A 53 -6.90 18.71 -17.79
N GLY A 54 -6.12 17.71 -18.22
CA GLY A 54 -5.18 17.80 -19.34
C GLY A 54 -5.77 17.45 -20.71
N ARG A 55 -7.08 17.17 -20.79
CA ARG A 55 -7.82 16.93 -22.04
C ARG A 55 -8.55 18.18 -22.53
#